data_AF-A0A2E9TXX3-F1
#
_entry.id   AF-A0A2E9TXX3-F1
#
_cell.length_a   1.000
_cell.length_b   1.000
_cell.length_c   1.000
_cell.angle_alpha   90.00
_cell.angle_beta   90.00
_cell.angle_gamma   90.00
#
_symmetry.space_group_name_H-M   'P 1'
#
loop_
_entity.id
_entity.type
_entity.pdbx_description
1 polymer ?
#
loop_
_entity_poly.entity_id
_entity_poly.type
_entity_poly.pdbx_seq_one_letter_code
_entity_poly.pdbx_strand_id
1 'polypeptide(L)'
;MFKFPDTINKLRKSISNSGFDGFLVTNDYNRRYISGFSGSAGYLLLTKEDSFLVTDFRYIEQASIEAPGFEIIRMNHHIKWFTDLVRRLNCKSIGFESDDLTVNSFTKIKEEILLGKLQITLEPTT
;
A
#
# COMPACT_ATOMS: atom_id res chain seq x y z
N MET A 1 13.12 3.46 11.49
CA MET A 1 14.11 3.10 10.44
C MET A 1 13.63 1.84 9.73
N PHE A 2 13.82 1.69 8.41
CA PHE A 2 13.41 0.49 7.68
C PHE A 2 14.25 -0.73 8.05
N LYS A 3 13.62 -1.91 8.19
CA LYS A 3 14.31 -3.18 8.41
C LYS A 3 15.14 -3.62 7.19
N PHE A 4 14.64 -3.31 5.99
CA PHE A 4 15.28 -3.62 4.70
C PHE A 4 15.42 -2.37 3.82
N PRO A 5 16.36 -1.46 4.12
CA PRO A 5 16.46 -0.16 3.44
C PRO A 5 16.78 -0.28 1.94
N ASP A 6 17.61 -1.23 1.53
CA ASP A 6 17.98 -1.42 0.12
C ASP A 6 16.79 -1.84 -0.74
N THR A 7 15.90 -2.70 -0.20
CA THR A 7 14.67 -3.13 -0.87
C THR A 7 13.75 -1.93 -1.12
N ILE A 8 13.57 -1.09 -0.10
CA ILE A 8 12.74 0.12 -0.20
C ILE A 8 13.31 1.09 -1.24
N ASN A 9 14.62 1.32 -1.23
CA ASN A 9 15.27 2.22 -2.18
C ASN A 9 15.14 1.73 -3.63
N LYS A 10 15.27 0.43 -3.87
CA LYS A 10 15.03 -0.17 -5.19
C LYS A 10 13.58 0.01 -5.64
N LEU A 11 12.62 -0.22 -4.74
CA LEU A 11 11.21 -0.05 -5.06
C LEU A 11 10.86 1.41 -5.38
N ARG A 12 11.34 2.37 -4.57
CA ARG A 12 11.17 3.81 -4.83
C ARG A 12 11.75 4.24 -6.17
N LYS A 13 12.92 3.69 -6.54
CA LYS A 13 13.51 3.91 -7.87
C LYS A 13 12.62 3.35 -8.98
N SER A 14 12.05 2.16 -8.78
CA SER A 14 11.11 1.56 -9.74
C SER A 14 9.86 2.41 -9.93
N ILE A 15 9.24 2.86 -8.83
CA ILE A 15 8.07 3.78 -8.85
C ILE A 15 8.42 5.07 -9.61
N SER A 16 9.61 5.62 -9.35
CA SER A 16 10.08 6.83 -10.05
C SER A 16 10.25 6.62 -11.55
N ASN A 17 10.76 5.47 -11.97
CA ASN A 17 10.99 5.15 -13.37
C ASN A 17 9.71 4.79 -14.13
N SER A 18 8.69 4.24 -13.45
CA SER A 18 7.41 3.89 -14.08
C SER A 18 6.49 5.09 -14.28
N GLY A 19 6.76 6.22 -13.61
CA GLY A 19 5.90 7.40 -13.63
C GLY A 19 4.69 7.31 -12.69
N PHE A 20 4.60 6.26 -11.87
CA PHE A 20 3.55 6.17 -10.84
C PHE A 20 3.86 7.09 -9.65
N ASP A 21 2.81 7.57 -9.00
CA ASP A 21 2.94 8.33 -7.75
C ASP A 21 3.08 7.40 -6.55
N GLY A 22 2.55 6.18 -6.66
CA GLY A 22 2.69 5.16 -5.64
C GLY A 22 2.45 3.75 -6.15
N PHE A 23 2.65 2.79 -5.25
CA PHE A 23 2.49 1.37 -5.50
C PHE A 23 1.78 0.69 -4.35
N LEU A 24 0.74 -0.06 -4.66
CA LEU A 24 -0.04 -0.87 -3.73
C LEU A 24 0.47 -2.32 -3.77
N VAL A 25 1.15 -2.73 -2.70
CA VAL A 25 1.59 -4.12 -2.49
C VAL A 25 0.48 -4.86 -1.75
N THR A 26 0.01 -5.94 -2.34
CA THR A 26 -1.08 -6.77 -1.83
C THR A 26 -0.59 -8.16 -1.43
N ASN A 27 0.43 -8.66 -2.13
CA ASN A 27 1.00 -9.97 -1.91
C ASN A 27 1.70 -10.05 -0.55
N ASP A 28 1.45 -11.13 0.18
CA ASP A 28 1.94 -11.32 1.54
C ASP A 28 3.45 -11.55 1.61
N TYR A 29 4.02 -12.29 0.67
CA TYR A 29 5.47 -12.48 0.54
C TYR A 29 6.16 -11.14 0.27
N ASN A 30 5.65 -10.36 -0.67
CA ASN A 30 6.22 -9.05 -1.00
C ASN A 30 6.05 -8.07 0.17
N ARG A 31 4.88 -8.02 0.79
CA ARG A 31 4.64 -7.24 2.02
C ARG A 31 5.69 -7.56 3.09
N ARG A 32 5.94 -8.84 3.35
CA ARG A 32 6.93 -9.29 4.34
C ARG A 32 8.36 -8.93 3.93
N TYR A 33 8.72 -9.15 2.67
CA TYR A 33 10.06 -8.87 2.16
C TYR A 33 10.41 -7.38 2.18
N ILE A 34 9.41 -6.52 1.92
CA ILE A 34 9.58 -5.07 1.87
C ILE A 34 9.56 -4.46 3.28
N SER A 35 8.60 -4.86 4.12
CA SER A 35 8.37 -4.21 5.43
C SER A 35 8.99 -4.92 6.62
N GLY A 36 9.25 -6.23 6.51
CA GLY A 36 9.60 -7.09 7.64
C GLY A 36 8.41 -7.59 8.45
N PHE A 37 7.19 -7.14 8.15
CA PHE A 37 5.97 -7.53 8.84
C PHE A 37 5.56 -8.96 8.49
N SER A 38 5.37 -9.78 9.52
CA SER A 38 5.05 -11.20 9.38
C SER A 38 3.57 -11.53 9.57
N GLY A 39 2.71 -10.53 9.83
CA GLY A 39 1.26 -10.72 9.94
C GLY A 39 0.63 -11.12 8.60
N SER A 40 -0.51 -11.80 8.67
CA SER A 40 -1.14 -12.42 7.50
C SER A 40 -2.14 -11.53 6.76
N ALA A 41 -2.53 -10.39 7.32
CA ALA A 41 -3.51 -9.49 6.72
C ALA A 41 -2.94 -8.07 6.61
N GLY A 42 -3.06 -7.47 5.44
CA GLY A 42 -2.70 -6.07 5.24
C GLY A 42 -2.13 -5.76 3.86
N TYR A 43 -1.91 -4.48 3.63
CA TYR A 43 -1.36 -3.90 2.41
C TYR A 43 -0.15 -3.03 2.74
N LEU A 44 0.72 -2.82 1.76
CA LEU A 44 1.61 -1.66 1.78
C LEU A 44 1.17 -0.67 0.72
N LEU A 45 1.20 0.61 1.06
CA LEU A 45 1.15 1.69 0.07
C LEU A 45 2.45 2.47 0.18
N LEU A 46 3.24 2.47 -0.89
CA LEU A 46 4.51 3.19 -0.95
C LEU A 46 4.44 4.28 -2.00
N THR A 47 5.01 5.44 -1.70
CA THR A 47 5.30 6.49 -2.68
C THR A 47 6.81 6.60 -2.84
N LYS A 48 7.27 7.63 -3.55
CA LYS A 48 8.70 7.96 -3.65
C LYS A 48 9.30 8.32 -2.28
N GLU A 49 8.49 8.84 -1.37
CA GLU A 49 8.94 9.39 -0.08
C GLU A 49 8.30 8.69 1.13
N ASP A 50 7.05 8.26 1.01
CA ASP A 50 6.23 7.77 2.10
C ASP A 50 6.05 6.25 2.04
N SER A 51 5.75 5.66 3.20
CA SER A 51 5.61 4.21 3.33
C SER A 51 4.59 3.87 4.41
N PHE A 52 3.48 3.27 3.99
CA PHE A 52 2.35 2.93 4.85
C PHE A 52 2.18 1.43 4.93
N LEU A 53 1.95 0.92 6.14
CA LEU A 53 1.52 -0.45 6.37
C LEU A 53 0.11 -0.41 6.91
N VAL A 54 -0.82 -0.94 6.13
CA VAL A 54 -2.24 -0.98 6.47
C VAL A 54 -2.57 -2.38 6.96
N THR A 55 -3.06 -2.53 8.18
CA THR A 55 -3.40 -3.85 8.74
C THR A 55 -4.58 -3.78 9.70
N ASP A 56 -5.24 -4.91 9.93
CA ASP A 56 -6.35 -4.96 10.87
C ASP A 56 -5.88 -4.87 12.34
N PHE A 57 -6.84 -4.66 13.24
CA PHE A 57 -6.59 -4.39 14.65
C PHE A 57 -5.78 -5.48 15.37
N ARG A 58 -5.76 -6.73 14.86
CA ARG A 58 -5.05 -7.85 15.48
C ARG A 58 -3.54 -7.69 15.39
N TYR A 59 -3.06 -6.94 14.40
CA TYR A 59 -1.65 -6.86 14.06
C TYR A 59 -1.03 -5.47 14.26
N ILE A 60 -1.76 -4.50 14.83
CA ILE A 60 -1.26 -3.11 14.96
C ILE A 60 0.02 -3.03 15.79
N GLU A 61 0.05 -3.69 16.95
CA GLU A 61 1.22 -3.71 17.83
C GLU A 61 2.40 -4.43 17.15
N GLN A 62 2.13 -5.60 16.56
CA GLN A 62 3.12 -6.36 15.82
C GLN A 62 3.73 -5.55 14.66
N ALA A 63 2.90 -4.89 13.85
CA ALA A 63 3.35 -4.08 12.73
C ALA A 63 4.21 -2.90 13.19
N SER A 64 3.86 -2.27 14.32
CA SER A 64 4.63 -1.16 14.90
C SER A 64 6.03 -1.60 15.33
N ILE A 65 6.18 -2.85 15.80
CA ILE A 65 7.46 -3.42 16.22
C ILE A 65 8.27 -3.93 15.01
N GLU A 66 7.62 -4.64 14.08
CA GLU A 66 8.31 -5.32 12.98
C GLU A 66 8.65 -4.41 11.80
N ALA A 67 7.89 -3.33 11.59
CA ALA A 67 8.03 -2.41 10.47
C ALA A 67 8.26 -0.93 10.91
N PRO A 68 9.30 -0.61 11.69
CA PRO A 68 9.53 0.73 12.26
C PRO A 68 9.91 1.83 11.25
N GLY A 69 9.90 1.54 9.96
CA GLY A 69 10.02 2.52 8.87
C GLY A 69 8.68 2.90 8.23
N PHE A 70 7.59 2.27 8.66
CA PHE A 70 6.26 2.46 8.10
C PHE A 70 5.38 3.21 9.08
N GLU A 71 4.54 4.10 8.55
CA GLU A 71 3.38 4.59 9.28
C GLU A 71 2.31 3.50 9.27
N ILE A 72 1.84 3.12 10.47
CA ILE A 72 0.85 2.05 10.64
C ILE A 72 -0.56 2.64 10.56
N ILE A 73 -1.33 2.16 9.59
CA ILE A 73 -2.73 2.54 9.38
C ILE A 73 -3.62 1.38 9.79
N ARG A 74 -4.56 1.62 10.70
CA ARG A 74 -5.57 0.62 11.06
C ARG A 74 -6.59 0.46 9.94
N MET A 75 -6.63 -0.74 9.38
CA MET A 75 -7.64 -1.18 8.44
C MET A 75 -8.95 -1.45 9.18
N ASN A 76 -9.96 -0.67 8.85
CA ASN A 76 -11.34 -0.92 9.25
C ASN A 76 -12.04 -1.74 8.15
N HIS A 77 -13.29 -2.15 8.35
CA HIS A 77 -14.03 -2.95 7.35
C HIS A 77 -14.20 -2.27 5.98
N HIS A 78 -13.94 -0.96 5.89
CA HIS A 78 -14.04 -0.16 4.67
C HIS A 78 -12.66 0.11 4.06
N ILE A 79 -12.61 0.13 2.73
CA ILE A 79 -11.43 0.50 1.93
C ILE A 79 -11.16 2.02 1.98
N LYS A 80 -11.93 2.79 2.75
CA LYS A 80 -11.76 4.23 2.94
C LYS A 80 -10.32 4.66 3.27
N TRP A 81 -9.55 3.83 3.99
CA TRP A 81 -8.13 4.08 4.25
C TRP A 81 -7.35 4.38 2.95
N PHE A 82 -7.69 3.72 1.84
CA PHE A 82 -7.02 3.90 0.57
C PHE A 82 -7.29 5.29 0.01
N THR A 83 -8.55 5.71 -0.02
CA THR A 83 -8.92 7.03 -0.55
C THR A 83 -8.43 8.16 0.34
N ASP A 84 -8.39 7.96 1.65
CA ASP A 84 -7.82 8.93 2.60
C ASP A 84 -6.31 9.10 2.38
N LEU A 85 -5.56 8.01 2.18
CA LEU A 85 -4.13 8.07 1.84
C LEU A 85 -3.90 8.71 0.47
N VAL A 86 -4.66 8.32 -0.56
CA VAL A 86 -4.55 8.91 -1.90
C VAL A 86 -4.76 10.42 -1.87
N ARG A 87 -5.76 10.91 -1.11
CA ARG A 87 -5.98 12.36 -0.92
C ARG A 87 -4.81 13.01 -0.20
N ARG A 88 -4.37 12.41 0.92
CA ARG A 88 -3.29 12.94 1.74
C ARG A 88 -2.00 13.12 0.95
N LEU A 89 -1.72 12.17 0.07
CA LEU A 89 -0.49 12.12 -0.73
C LEU A 89 -0.63 12.79 -2.10
N ASN A 90 -1.84 13.24 -2.47
CA ASN A 90 -2.17 13.81 -3.77
C ASN A 90 -1.75 12.92 -4.95
N CYS A 91 -1.90 11.59 -4.80
CA CYS A 91 -1.56 10.62 -5.85
C CYS A 91 -2.61 10.66 -6.98
N LYS A 92 -2.13 10.62 -8.22
CA LYS A 92 -2.93 10.58 -9.45
C LYS A 92 -2.80 9.26 -10.21
N SER A 93 -1.72 8.51 -10.00
CA SER A 93 -1.57 7.15 -10.52
C SER A 93 -0.94 6.22 -9.49
N ILE A 94 -1.54 5.05 -9.28
CA ILE A 94 -1.03 3.99 -8.41
C ILE A 94 -0.94 2.68 -9.19
N GLY A 95 0.25 2.07 -9.21
CA GLY A 95 0.46 0.71 -9.66
C GLY A 95 0.02 -0.32 -8.61
N PHE A 96 -0.42 -1.51 -9.01
CA PHE A 96 -0.77 -2.60 -8.08
C PHE A 96 -0.49 -4.00 -8.65
N GLU A 97 -0.26 -4.97 -7.76
CA GLU A 97 0.01 -6.37 -8.10
C GLU A 97 -1.26 -7.09 -8.59
N SER A 98 -1.45 -7.16 -9.91
CA SER A 98 -2.69 -7.70 -10.49
C SER A 98 -2.88 -9.20 -10.28
N ASP A 99 -1.79 -9.93 -10.06
CA ASP A 99 -1.81 -11.38 -9.88
C ASP A 99 -2.26 -11.79 -8.46
N ASP A 100 -2.30 -10.84 -7.52
CA ASP A 100 -2.62 -11.08 -6.12
C ASP A 100 -3.88 -10.32 -5.66
N LEU A 101 -4.14 -9.12 -6.18
CA LEU A 101 -5.31 -8.34 -5.78
C LEU A 101 -6.61 -9.00 -6.24
N THR A 102 -7.35 -9.58 -5.28
CA THR A 102 -8.66 -10.18 -5.56
C THR A 102 -9.64 -9.19 -6.20
N VAL A 103 -10.47 -9.69 -7.12
CA VAL A 103 -11.54 -8.92 -7.79
C VAL A 103 -12.43 -8.19 -6.78
N ASN A 104 -12.80 -8.85 -5.68
CA ASN A 104 -13.62 -8.24 -4.62
C ASN A 104 -12.94 -7.01 -3.99
N SER A 105 -11.64 -7.09 -3.70
CA SER A 105 -10.89 -5.96 -3.12
C SER A 105 -10.77 -4.83 -4.13
N PHE A 106 -10.45 -5.16 -5.40
CA PHE A 106 -10.37 -4.19 -6.47
C PHE A 106 -11.70 -3.46 -6.73
N THR A 107 -12.82 -4.17 -6.74
CA THR A 107 -14.15 -3.57 -6.89
C THR A 107 -14.44 -2.59 -5.76
N LYS A 108 -14.17 -2.95 -4.50
CA LYS A 108 -14.35 -2.05 -3.36
C LYS A 108 -13.47 -0.81 -3.44
N ILE A 109 -12.22 -0.94 -3.90
CA ILE A 109 -11.34 0.21 -4.15
C ILE A 109 -11.96 1.14 -5.20
N LYS A 110 -12.45 0.59 -6.31
CA LYS A 110 -13.09 1.39 -7.36
C LYS A 110 -14.35 2.10 -6.87
N GLU A 111 -15.21 1.42 -6.11
CA GLU A 111 -16.40 2.01 -5.51
C GLU A 111 -16.04 3.19 -4.59
N GLU A 112 -15.05 3.03 -3.73
CA GLU A 112 -14.58 4.10 -2.84
C GLU A 112 -13.95 5.28 -3.60
N ILE A 113 -13.21 5.02 -4.69
CA ILE A 113 -12.68 6.07 -5.57
C ILE A 113 -13.83 6.89 -6.17
N LEU A 114 -14.88 6.22 -6.66
CA LEU A 114 -16.06 6.88 -7.25
C LEU A 114 -16.84 7.68 -6.22
N LEU A 115 -17.15 7.09 -5.06
CA LEU A 115 -17.81 7.76 -3.93
C LEU A 115 -17.00 8.98 -3.47
N GLY A 116 -15.67 8.82 -3.43
CA GLY A 116 -14.71 9.83 -3.04
C GLY A 116 -14.42 10.90 -4.09
N LYS A 117 -14.98 10.78 -5.31
CA LYS A 117 -14.75 11.66 -6.48
C LYS A 117 -13.26 11.89 -6.77
N LEU A 118 -12.45 10.85 -6.61
CA LEU A 118 -11.00 10.93 -6.83
C LEU A 118 -10.66 10.79 -8.32
N GLN A 119 -9.78 11.67 -8.80
CA GLN A 119 -9.20 11.60 -10.13
C GLN A 119 -7.87 10.84 -10.05
N ILE A 120 -7.96 9.52 -9.94
CA ILE A 120 -6.81 8.62 -9.84
C ILE A 120 -6.94 7.44 -10.81
N THR A 121 -5.84 7.03 -11.42
CA THR A 121 -5.72 5.78 -12.19
C THR A 121 -5.12 4.66 -11.33
N LEU A 122 -5.66 3.45 -11.50
CA LEU A 122 -5.11 2.22 -10.95
C LEU A 122 -4.61 1.37 -12.11
N GLU A 123 -3.32 1.09 -12.12
CA GLU A 123 -2.66 0.44 -13.24
C GLU A 123 -2.09 -0.91 -12.80
N PRO A 124 -2.49 -2.02 -13.46
CA PRO A 124 -2.00 -3.34 -13.07
C PRO A 124 -0.52 -3.48 -13.43
N THR A 125 0.22 -4.14 -12.56
CA THR A 125 1.59 -4.58 -12.79
C THR A 125 1.73 -6.06 -12.46
N THR A 126 2.49 -6.77 -13.29
CA THR A 126 2.98 -8.13 -13.04
C THR A 126 4.08 -8.14 -11.99
#